data_AF-A0A7S2Z1X6-F1
#
_entry.id   AF-A0A7S2Z1X6-F1
#
_cell.length_a   1.000
_cell.length_b   1.000
_cell.length_c   1.000
_cell.angle_alpha   90.00
_cell.angle_beta   90.00
_cell.angle_gamma   90.00
#
_symmetry.space_group_name_H-M   'P 1'
#
loop_
_entity.id
_entity.type
_entity.pdbx_description
1 polymer ?
#
loop_
_entity_poly.entity_id
_entity_poly.type
_entity_poly.pdbx_seq_one_letter_code
_entity_poly.pdbx_strand_id
1 'polypeptide(L)'
;MAPPALFVLLLAVAGAAKAFSCAGATSVKMDFLPSAHVRTDALLFDPELGECVSDHVHTFYGAIDPRAETLRPNATHEVLRRAEGNTGNVVENKSLYWHPTIYKVITDAQGGRRFEIADVWFASAYYVWRTGEAEAFPDGLKMRTHGTDPVARATSHCAPEPSPCEREDSCEGG
;
A
#
# COMPACT_ATOMS: atom_id res chain seq x y z
N MET A 1 -1.37 77.38 -11.85
CA MET A 1 -0.08 76.89 -12.38
C MET A 1 0.10 75.46 -11.89
N ALA A 2 0.11 74.50 -12.82
CA ALA A 2 0.32 73.06 -12.57
C ALA A 2 1.85 72.73 -12.53
N PRO A 3 2.25 71.53 -12.03
CA PRO A 3 3.53 71.22 -11.36
C PRO A 3 4.59 70.60 -12.32
N PRO A 4 5.76 70.06 -11.90
CA PRO A 4 5.90 68.71 -11.28
C PRO A 4 7.14 68.62 -10.32
N ALA A 5 7.63 67.53 -9.74
CA ALA A 5 7.42 66.11 -9.92
C ALA A 5 7.69 65.36 -8.60
N LEU A 6 6.77 64.44 -8.32
CA LEU A 6 6.86 63.28 -7.46
C LEU A 6 8.13 62.45 -7.78
N PHE A 7 9.02 62.24 -6.81
CA PHE A 7 10.01 61.15 -6.86
C PHE A 7 9.80 60.25 -5.65
N VAL A 8 8.81 59.36 -5.79
CA VAL A 8 8.71 58.15 -4.99
C VAL A 8 9.86 57.25 -5.45
N LEU A 9 10.92 57.14 -4.65
CA LEU A 9 11.94 56.13 -4.84
C LEU A 9 11.32 54.78 -4.43
N LEU A 10 10.64 54.14 -5.38
CA LEU A 10 10.24 52.75 -5.27
C LEU A 10 11.51 51.91 -5.07
N LEU A 11 11.63 51.31 -3.88
CA LEU A 11 12.55 50.22 -3.65
C LEU A 11 12.26 49.13 -4.68
N ALA A 12 13.09 49.05 -5.71
CA ALA A 12 13.24 47.83 -6.48
C ALA A 12 13.96 46.82 -5.59
N VAL A 13 13.23 46.23 -4.64
CA VAL A 13 13.54 44.87 -4.19
C VAL A 13 13.27 44.02 -5.41
N ALA A 14 14.27 43.92 -6.29
CA ALA A 14 14.42 42.81 -7.21
C ALA A 14 14.64 41.59 -6.32
N GLY A 15 13.56 41.15 -5.68
CA GLY A 15 13.48 39.86 -5.03
C GLY A 15 13.85 38.89 -6.11
N ALA A 16 15.00 38.24 -5.92
CA ALA A 16 15.35 37.06 -6.67
C ALA A 16 14.23 36.06 -6.43
N ALA A 17 13.19 36.14 -7.28
CA ALA A 17 12.32 35.02 -7.56
C ALA A 17 13.26 33.99 -8.18
N LYS A 18 13.93 33.23 -7.31
CA LYS A 18 14.44 31.92 -7.69
C LYS A 18 13.21 31.23 -8.26
N ALA A 19 13.15 31.13 -9.58
CA ALA A 19 12.27 30.21 -10.24
C ALA A 19 12.57 28.88 -9.54
N PHE A 20 11.67 28.45 -8.67
CA PHE A 20 11.69 27.11 -8.15
C PHE A 20 11.50 26.25 -9.40
N SER A 21 12.59 25.75 -9.95
CA SER A 21 12.53 24.64 -10.87
C SER A 21 11.83 23.54 -10.08
N CYS A 22 10.56 23.31 -10.38
CA CYS A 22 9.84 22.16 -9.84
C CYS A 22 10.68 20.95 -10.24
N ALA A 23 11.37 20.35 -9.28
CA ALA A 23 12.10 19.12 -9.52
C ALA A 23 11.08 18.12 -10.06
N GLY A 24 11.27 17.68 -11.31
CA GLY A 24 10.44 16.64 -11.90
C GLY A 24 10.72 15.35 -11.15
N ALA A 25 9.86 15.00 -10.20
CA ALA A 25 9.87 13.68 -9.61
C ALA A 25 9.16 12.74 -10.59
N THR A 26 9.84 11.67 -10.99
CA THR A 26 9.29 10.58 -11.82
C THR A 26 9.10 9.31 -11.03
N SER A 27 9.52 9.29 -9.77
CA SER A 27 9.34 8.16 -8.88
C SER A 27 9.42 8.53 -7.41
N VAL A 28 8.81 7.72 -6.56
CA VAL A 28 9.04 7.71 -5.11
C VAL A 28 9.20 6.27 -4.64
N LYS A 29 10.15 6.05 -3.74
CA LYS A 29 10.32 4.83 -2.99
C LYS A 29 9.93 5.07 -1.54
N MET A 30 9.09 4.22 -1.00
CA MET A 30 8.71 4.25 0.41
C MET A 30 9.08 2.91 1.03
N ASP A 31 9.76 2.96 2.17
CA ASP A 31 10.22 1.78 2.91
C ASP A 31 9.36 1.64 4.17
N PHE A 32 8.94 0.41 4.47
CA PHE A 32 8.04 0.11 5.57
C PHE A 32 8.52 -1.07 6.40
N LEU A 33 8.31 -1.00 7.71
CA LEU A 33 8.43 -2.15 8.60
C LEU A 33 7.12 -2.94 8.65
N PRO A 34 7.16 -4.28 8.64
CA PRO A 34 5.99 -5.10 8.95
C PRO A 34 5.48 -4.82 10.37
N SER A 35 4.17 -4.79 10.57
CA SER A 35 3.61 -4.56 11.92
C SER A 35 2.38 -5.40 12.27
N ALA A 36 1.79 -6.13 11.33
CA ALA A 36 0.71 -7.05 11.65
C ALA A 36 0.61 -8.20 10.65
N HIS A 37 0.10 -9.33 11.15
CA HIS A 37 -0.29 -10.48 10.36
C HIS A 37 -1.77 -10.75 10.59
N VAL A 38 -2.57 -10.74 9.53
CA VAL A 38 -4.02 -10.93 9.63
C VAL A 38 -4.47 -12.02 8.68
N ARG A 39 -5.22 -12.98 9.22
CA ARG A 39 -5.91 -14.03 8.46
C ARG A 39 -7.25 -13.49 7.98
N THR A 40 -7.18 -12.62 7.00
CA THR A 40 -8.32 -11.97 6.36
C THR A 40 -7.95 -11.78 4.91
N ASP A 41 -8.92 -11.95 4.02
CA ASP A 41 -8.81 -11.33 2.71
C ASP A 41 -9.13 -9.83 2.86
N ALA A 42 -8.33 -8.97 2.25
CA ALA A 42 -8.67 -7.55 2.16
C ALA A 42 -9.91 -7.31 1.26
N LEU A 43 -10.34 -8.35 0.54
CA LEU A 43 -11.52 -8.39 -0.32
C LEU A 43 -12.78 -8.96 0.37
N LEU A 44 -12.71 -9.31 1.66
CA LEU A 44 -13.89 -9.70 2.42
C LEU A 44 -14.98 -8.63 2.32
N PHE A 45 -16.23 -9.07 2.07
CA PHE A 45 -17.42 -8.23 1.84
C PHE A 45 -17.49 -7.53 0.48
N ASP A 46 -16.88 -8.09 -0.56
CA ASP A 46 -17.24 -7.71 -1.92
C ASP A 46 -18.68 -8.23 -2.24
N PRO A 47 -19.62 -7.36 -2.67
CA PRO A 47 -20.99 -7.78 -2.97
C PRO A 47 -21.11 -8.86 -4.06
N GLU A 48 -20.09 -8.98 -4.92
CA GLU A 48 -20.00 -9.96 -6.00
C GLU A 48 -19.30 -11.26 -5.55
N LEU A 49 -18.37 -11.19 -4.59
CA LEU A 49 -17.59 -12.36 -4.13
C LEU A 49 -18.09 -12.97 -2.81
N GLY A 50 -18.77 -12.21 -1.94
CA GLY A 50 -19.32 -12.70 -0.66
C GLY A 50 -18.36 -12.67 0.54
N GLU A 51 -18.72 -13.37 1.62
CA GLU A 51 -17.92 -13.49 2.85
C GLU A 51 -16.94 -14.67 2.73
N CYS A 52 -15.78 -14.45 2.11
CA CYS A 52 -14.75 -15.47 1.94
C CYS A 52 -13.56 -15.21 2.87
N VAL A 53 -13.48 -15.96 3.98
CA VAL A 53 -12.29 -15.93 4.86
C VAL A 53 -11.18 -16.72 4.17
N SER A 54 -10.15 -16.01 3.70
CA SER A 54 -8.97 -16.64 3.12
C SER A 54 -8.20 -17.44 4.18
N ASP A 55 -7.74 -18.63 3.82
CA ASP A 55 -6.78 -19.40 4.62
C ASP A 55 -5.38 -18.76 4.63
N HIS A 56 -5.15 -17.77 3.78
CA HIS A 56 -3.90 -17.06 3.66
C HIS A 56 -3.78 -15.98 4.74
N VAL A 57 -2.58 -15.86 5.29
CA VAL A 57 -2.21 -14.74 6.17
C VAL A 57 -1.56 -13.67 5.32
N HIS A 58 -1.93 -12.42 5.56
CA HIS A 58 -1.32 -11.26 4.94
C HIS A 58 -0.49 -10.49 5.96
N THR A 59 0.67 -10.02 5.51
CA THR A 59 1.54 -9.12 6.28
C THR A 59 1.19 -7.68 5.92
N PHE A 60 0.85 -6.87 6.93
CA PHE A 60 0.43 -5.48 6.77
C PHE A 60 1.48 -4.48 7.27
N TYR A 61 1.49 -3.32 6.60
CA TYR A 61 2.37 -2.18 6.88
C TYR A 61 1.69 -0.85 6.48
N GLY A 62 2.23 0.27 6.96
CA GLY A 62 1.68 1.61 6.75
C GLY A 62 0.97 2.15 7.99
N ALA A 63 -0.22 2.74 7.82
CA ALA A 63 -1.00 3.38 8.88
C ALA A 63 -1.63 2.39 9.88
N ILE A 64 -0.80 1.67 10.63
CA ILE A 64 -1.24 0.70 11.64
C ILE A 64 -1.41 1.41 12.98
N ASP A 65 -2.65 1.39 13.48
CA ASP A 65 -3.01 1.93 14.77
C ASP A 65 -4.06 1.01 15.41
N PRO A 66 -3.68 0.23 16.44
CA PRO A 66 -4.59 -0.68 17.13
C PRO A 66 -5.76 0.05 17.82
N ARG A 67 -5.61 1.33 18.18
CA ARG A 67 -6.67 2.12 18.82
C ARG A 67 -7.67 2.66 17.81
N ALA A 68 -7.21 2.94 16.60
CA ALA A 68 -8.06 3.37 15.50
C ALA A 68 -8.61 2.19 14.68
N GLU A 69 -8.28 0.94 15.04
CA GLU A 69 -8.81 -0.26 14.38
C GLU A 69 -8.51 -0.35 12.87
N THR A 70 -7.36 0.17 12.44
CA THR A 70 -7.02 0.31 11.01
C THR A 70 -6.84 -1.00 10.25
N LEU A 71 -6.72 -2.13 10.96
CA LEU A 71 -6.57 -3.48 10.40
C LEU A 71 -7.89 -4.27 10.32
N ARG A 72 -9.02 -3.66 10.70
CA ARG A 72 -10.32 -4.33 10.59
C ARG A 72 -10.82 -4.34 9.15
N PRO A 73 -11.56 -5.37 8.72
CA PRO A 73 -12.14 -5.42 7.37
C PRO A 73 -13.01 -4.21 7.01
N ASN A 74 -13.65 -3.59 8.01
CA ASN A 74 -14.50 -2.42 7.86
C ASN A 74 -13.75 -1.08 8.02
N ALA A 75 -12.41 -1.07 8.09
CA ALA A 75 -11.64 0.16 8.17
C ALA A 75 -11.94 1.07 6.96
N THR A 76 -12.15 2.36 7.24
CA THR A 76 -12.47 3.39 6.23
C THR A 76 -11.28 4.30 5.97
N HIS A 77 -11.39 5.12 4.93
CA HIS A 77 -10.44 6.20 4.66
C HIS A 77 -10.25 7.11 5.87
N GLU A 78 -11.33 7.55 6.53
CA GLU A 78 -11.23 8.45 7.68
C GLU A 78 -10.54 7.78 8.87
N VAL A 79 -10.74 6.48 9.06
CA VAL A 79 -10.04 5.71 10.08
C VAL A 79 -8.53 5.72 9.84
N LEU A 80 -8.10 5.45 8.61
CA LEU A 80 -6.67 5.49 8.24
C LEU A 80 -6.08 6.90 8.39
N ARG A 81 -6.81 7.95 8.01
CA ARG A 81 -6.35 9.35 8.15
C ARG A 81 -6.17 9.79 9.60
N ARG A 82 -6.91 9.20 10.54
CA ARG A 82 -6.80 9.48 11.98
C ARG A 82 -5.72 8.66 12.68
N ALA A 83 -5.16 7.64 12.03
CA ALA A 83 -4.13 6.81 12.61
C ALA A 83 -2.94 7.65 13.07
N GLU A 84 -2.56 7.54 14.34
CA GLU A 84 -1.38 8.23 14.86
C GLU A 84 -0.09 7.53 14.42
N GLY A 85 -0.18 6.21 14.18
CA GLY A 85 0.93 5.37 13.71
C GLY A 85 1.19 5.44 12.20
N ASN A 86 2.43 5.11 11.84
CA ASN A 86 2.85 4.75 10.48
C ASN A 86 4.13 3.90 10.58
N THR A 87 4.21 2.78 9.88
CA THR A 87 5.41 1.93 9.84
C THR A 87 6.38 2.31 8.71
N GLY A 88 6.01 3.29 7.90
CA GLY A 88 6.77 3.78 6.76
C GLY A 88 7.65 4.99 7.06
N ASN A 89 8.59 5.26 6.16
CA ASN A 89 9.48 6.42 6.20
C ASN A 89 8.84 7.74 5.72
N VAL A 90 7.61 7.72 5.20
CA VAL A 90 6.85 8.90 4.76
C VAL A 90 5.61 9.03 5.64
N VAL A 91 5.66 9.91 6.63
CA VAL A 91 4.66 10.04 7.70
C VAL A 91 3.28 10.40 7.15
N GLU A 92 3.24 11.22 6.11
CA GLU A 92 2.03 11.71 5.44
C GLU A 92 1.27 10.60 4.72
N ASN A 93 1.96 9.51 4.35
CA ASN A 93 1.34 8.36 3.70
C ASN A 93 0.53 7.56 4.71
N LYS A 94 -0.78 7.81 4.75
CA LYS A 94 -1.73 7.11 5.60
C LYS A 94 -2.41 5.94 4.91
N SER A 95 -1.76 5.33 3.92
CA SER A 95 -2.27 4.13 3.25
C SER A 95 -1.93 2.89 4.07
N LEU A 96 -2.73 1.84 3.88
CA LEU A 96 -2.44 0.51 4.37
C LEU A 96 -2.03 -0.38 3.20
N TYR A 97 -0.91 -1.06 3.35
CA TYR A 97 -0.35 -1.94 2.33
C TYR A 97 -0.23 -3.35 2.87
N TRP A 98 -0.24 -4.32 1.97
CA TRP A 98 -0.15 -5.71 2.33
C TRP A 98 0.50 -6.56 1.25
N HIS A 99 1.03 -7.71 1.67
CA HIS A 99 1.43 -8.81 0.78
C HIS A 99 1.10 -10.16 1.43
N PRO A 100 0.96 -11.26 0.66
CA PRO A 100 0.88 -12.60 1.23
C PRO A 100 2.07 -12.89 2.14
N THR A 101 1.83 -13.42 3.33
CA THR A 101 2.89 -13.71 4.30
C THR A 101 3.83 -14.80 3.77
N ILE A 102 5.13 -14.59 3.94
CA ILE A 102 6.18 -15.52 3.53
C ILE A 102 6.47 -16.44 4.70
N TYR A 103 6.60 -17.75 4.43
CA TYR A 103 6.89 -18.76 5.45
C TYR A 103 8.24 -19.42 5.19
N LYS A 104 8.98 -19.70 6.28
CA LYS A 104 10.10 -20.63 6.31
C LYS A 104 9.54 -22.03 6.54
N VAL A 105 9.99 -23.00 5.73
CA VAL A 105 9.70 -24.41 5.94
C VAL A 105 10.79 -24.99 6.84
N ILE A 106 10.40 -25.61 7.94
CA ILE A 106 11.32 -26.24 8.88
C ILE A 106 10.96 -27.72 8.95
N THR A 107 11.92 -28.56 8.62
CA THR A 107 11.80 -30.01 8.66
C THR A 107 12.51 -30.54 9.89
N ASP A 108 11.81 -31.31 10.71
CA ASP A 108 12.40 -32.00 11.86
C ASP A 108 13.20 -33.24 11.42
N ALA A 109 13.91 -33.86 12.37
CA ALA A 109 14.73 -35.04 12.10
C ALA A 109 13.92 -36.29 11.71
N GLN A 110 12.60 -36.27 11.93
CA GLN A 110 11.66 -37.34 11.63
C GLN A 110 10.91 -37.10 10.32
N GLY A 111 11.22 -36.01 9.58
CA GLY A 111 10.54 -35.63 8.34
C GLY A 111 9.23 -34.86 8.55
N GLY A 112 8.90 -34.48 9.78
CA GLY A 112 7.78 -33.59 10.06
C GLY A 112 8.08 -32.16 9.62
N ARG A 113 7.13 -31.53 8.91
CA ARG A 113 7.24 -30.14 8.47
C ARG A 113 6.43 -29.21 9.37
N ARG A 114 7.04 -28.08 9.74
CA ARG A 114 6.38 -26.94 10.39
C ARG A 114 6.69 -25.66 9.62
N PHE A 115 5.73 -24.74 9.60
CA PHE A 115 5.85 -23.47 8.90
C PHE A 115 5.94 -22.34 9.92
N GLU A 116 6.96 -21.50 9.80
CA GLU A 116 7.10 -20.28 10.60
C GLU A 116 7.07 -19.06 9.68
N ILE A 117 6.50 -17.95 10.14
CA ILE A 117 6.56 -16.70 9.39
C ILE A 117 8.03 -16.29 9.24
N ALA A 118 8.43 -15.98 8.01
CA ALA A 118 9.76 -15.47 7.72
C ALA A 118 9.88 -14.01 8.21
N ASP A 119 10.96 -13.71 8.94
CA ASP A 119 11.27 -12.33 9.33
C ASP A 119 11.59 -11.51 8.08
N VAL A 120 10.77 -10.50 7.81
CA VAL A 120 11.00 -9.51 6.75
C VAL A 120 11.54 -8.24 7.39
N TRP A 121 12.72 -7.81 6.98
CA TRP A 121 13.36 -6.63 7.57
C TRP A 121 12.62 -5.33 7.19
N PHE A 122 12.28 -5.17 5.92
CA PHE A 122 11.42 -4.09 5.41
C PHE A 122 10.82 -4.49 4.06
N ALA A 123 9.72 -3.85 3.69
CA ALA A 123 9.14 -3.88 2.36
C ALA A 123 9.25 -2.49 1.72
N SER A 124 9.44 -2.43 0.41
CA SER A 124 9.49 -1.16 -0.33
C SER A 124 8.37 -1.10 -1.36
N ALA A 125 7.62 0.01 -1.37
CA ALA A 125 6.70 0.34 -2.44
C ALA A 125 7.36 1.36 -3.38
N TYR A 126 7.31 1.07 -4.69
CA TYR A 126 7.83 1.95 -5.73
C TYR A 126 6.66 2.44 -6.58
N TYR A 127 6.54 3.76 -6.67
CA TYR A 127 5.66 4.41 -7.64
C TYR A 127 6.53 5.08 -8.68
N VAL A 128 6.18 4.89 -9.96
CA VAL A 128 6.87 5.49 -11.11
C VAL A 128 5.82 6.11 -12.00
N TRP A 129 6.04 7.35 -12.41
CA TRP A 129 5.10 8.11 -13.24
C TRP A 129 5.84 9.08 -14.15
N ARG A 130 5.12 9.61 -15.14
CA ARG A 130 5.62 10.68 -16.01
C ARG A 130 5.37 12.03 -15.35
N THR A 131 6.37 12.90 -15.38
CA THR A 131 6.29 14.25 -14.79
C THR A 131 5.07 15.00 -15.32
N GLY A 132 4.22 15.48 -14.41
CA GLY A 132 3.00 16.21 -14.76
C GLY A 132 1.78 15.34 -15.11
N GLU A 133 1.91 14.02 -15.11
CA GLU A 133 0.82 13.08 -15.43
C GLU A 133 0.31 12.30 -14.20
N ALA A 134 0.83 12.57 -13.00
CA ALA A 134 0.39 11.91 -11.78
C ALA A 134 -0.74 12.67 -11.08
N GLU A 135 -1.80 11.95 -10.73
CA GLU A 135 -2.86 12.39 -9.84
C GLU A 135 -2.90 11.54 -8.58
N ALA A 136 -3.43 12.09 -7.49
CA ALA A 136 -3.68 11.31 -6.29
C ALA A 136 -4.79 10.30 -6.54
N PHE A 137 -4.65 9.10 -5.97
CA PHE A 137 -5.76 8.15 -5.96
C PHE A 137 -6.97 8.77 -5.24
N PRO A 138 -8.21 8.45 -5.67
CA PRO A 138 -9.41 8.89 -4.98
C PRO A 138 -9.43 8.46 -3.50
N ASP A 139 -10.03 9.29 -2.66
CA ASP A 139 -10.23 8.96 -1.25
C ASP A 139 -10.96 7.63 -1.09
N GLY A 140 -10.42 6.76 -0.23
CA GLY A 140 -11.00 5.43 0.02
C GLY A 140 -10.81 4.42 -1.11
N LEU A 141 -9.98 4.72 -2.12
CA LEU A 141 -9.61 3.72 -3.12
C LEU A 141 -9.05 2.47 -2.43
N LYS A 142 -9.75 1.35 -2.62
CA LYS A 142 -9.24 0.02 -2.33
C LYS A 142 -8.70 -0.53 -3.64
N MET A 143 -7.39 -0.66 -3.76
CA MET A 143 -6.80 -1.29 -4.95
C MET A 143 -7.23 -2.75 -4.96
N ARG A 144 -8.18 -3.06 -5.84
CA ARG A 144 -8.66 -4.41 -6.12
C ARG A 144 -8.11 -4.81 -7.47
N THR A 145 -7.50 -5.98 -7.55
CA THR A 145 -7.28 -6.62 -8.84
C THR A 145 -8.55 -7.37 -9.19
N HIS A 146 -9.37 -6.82 -10.08
CA HIS A 146 -10.55 -7.53 -10.60
C HIS A 146 -10.34 -7.82 -12.08
N GLY A 147 -10.58 -9.07 -12.47
CA GLY A 147 -10.31 -9.59 -13.80
C GLY A 147 -11.38 -9.25 -14.84
N THR A 148 -12.00 -8.07 -14.77
CA THR A 148 -13.01 -7.66 -15.76
C THR A 148 -12.39 -6.96 -16.98
N ASP A 149 -11.16 -6.48 -16.86
CA ASP A 149 -10.41 -5.90 -17.96
C ASP A 149 -9.76 -7.02 -18.82
N PRO A 150 -9.88 -6.99 -20.16
CA PRO A 150 -9.23 -7.97 -21.05
C PRO A 150 -7.71 -8.10 -20.86
N VAL A 151 -7.03 -7.09 -20.33
CA VAL A 151 -5.58 -7.12 -20.05
C VAL A 151 -5.25 -7.54 -18.62
N ALA A 152 -6.25 -7.65 -17.73
CA ALA A 152 -6.04 -8.11 -16.37
C ALA A 152 -5.76 -9.62 -16.35
N ARG A 153 -4.59 -10.01 -15.85
CA ARG A 153 -4.21 -11.42 -15.64
C ARG A 153 -4.62 -11.95 -14.26
N ALA A 154 -5.03 -11.06 -13.36
CA ALA A 154 -5.43 -11.40 -12.00
C ALA A 154 -6.95 -11.57 -11.95
N THR A 155 -7.40 -12.81 -11.80
CA THR A 155 -8.80 -13.14 -11.54
C THR A 155 -8.95 -13.53 -10.06
N SER A 156 -10.02 -13.07 -9.43
CA SER A 156 -10.43 -13.50 -8.08
C SER A 156 -11.75 -14.23 -8.19
N HIS A 157 -11.85 -15.40 -7.60
CA HIS A 157 -13.10 -16.13 -7.44
C HIS A 157 -13.10 -16.80 -6.07
N CYS A 158 -14.25 -16.85 -5.41
CA CYS A 158 -14.38 -17.70 -4.24
C CYS A 158 -14.51 -19.14 -4.74
N ALA A 159 -13.44 -19.91 -4.58
CA ALA A 159 -13.45 -21.32 -4.89
C ALA A 159 -14.35 -22.03 -3.85
N PRO A 160 -15.46 -22.67 -4.26
CA PRO A 160 -16.31 -23.40 -3.33
C PRO A 160 -15.63 -24.64 -2.74
N GLU A 161 -14.60 -25.14 -3.42
CA GLU A 161 -13.74 -26.25 -3.02
C GLU A 161 -12.27 -25.87 -3.27
N PRO A 162 -11.31 -26.33 -2.44
CA PRO A 162 -9.89 -26.11 -2.70
C PRO A 162 -9.52 -26.58 -4.12
N SER A 163 -8.91 -25.70 -4.92
CA SER A 163 -8.39 -26.10 -6.22
C SER A 163 -7.32 -27.18 -6.04
N PRO A 164 -7.28 -28.22 -6.90
CA PRO A 164 -6.19 -29.18 -6.89
C PRO A 164 -4.85 -28.46 -7.00
N CYS A 165 -3.84 -28.91 -6.26
CA CYS A 165 -2.48 -28.41 -6.44
C CYS A 165 -2.04 -28.65 -7.89
N GLU A 166 -1.78 -27.58 -8.64
CA GLU A 166 -1.24 -27.67 -10.01
C GLU A 166 0.26 -28.00 -10.04
N ARG A 167 0.90 -28.00 -8.87
CA ARG A 167 2.31 -28.36 -8.71
C ARG A 167 2.48 -29.88 -8.82
N GLU A 168 3.19 -30.31 -9.87
CA GLU A 168 3.58 -31.71 -10.10
C GLU A 168 4.61 -32.21 -9.07
N ASP A 169 5.31 -31.29 -8.38
CA ASP A 169 6.11 -31.62 -7.20
C ASP A 169 5.19 -31.77 -5.99
N SER A 170 4.51 -32.92 -5.99
CA SER A 170 3.74 -33.54 -4.93
C SER A 170 3.29 -32.60 -3.79
N CYS A 171 1.99 -32.35 -3.74
CA CYS A 171 1.29 -32.04 -2.48
C CYS A 171 1.30 -33.22 -1.48
N GLU A 172 2.15 -34.23 -1.70
CA GLU A 172 2.46 -35.33 -0.81
C GLU A 172 3.96 -35.33 -0.48
N GLY A 173 4.27 -35.31 0.82
CA GLY A 173 5.43 -36.01 1.39
C GLY A 173 6.84 -35.57 0.99
N GLY A 174 7.45 -34.74 1.84
CA GLY A 174 8.89 -34.53 1.91
C GLY A 174 9.22 -33.62 3.08
#